data_AF-A0A4Q0YEN3-F1
#
_entry.id   AF-A0A4Q0YEN3-F1
#
_cell.length_a   1.000
_cell.length_b   1.000
_cell.length_c   1.000
_cell.angle_alpha   90.00
_cell.angle_beta   90.00
_cell.angle_gamma   90.00
#
_symmetry.space_group_name_H-M   'P 1'
#
loop_
_entity.id
_entity.type
_entity.pdbx_description
1 polymer ?
#
loop_
_entity_poly.entity_id
_entity_poly.type
_entity_poly.pdbx_seq_one_letter_code
_entity_poly.pdbx_strand_id
1 'polypeptide(L)'
;MRKIVSRLCEINERSYYIWKNKTHTILIDLLEESFTEEELLVYLETKEIPYKIKFANDFFSKLNNEFITYITKNQGSKALLTTIFNETNINDNNLNELVIKQYDNKLISNTDLSEFITNPLSKDLLLYILDNKETEWKPFFSSLNEESKWLIDYFEILQLSIEKNIYDLIFSNEYHKIYFRALPKPPERIISKPKFARQNRKKLIKPLIDSYYKALLDIKKAIVDNTYNNLYVYDYFEEYHLDIKPATHPHNSNPLTLKDLNTISEDTYSIYEYEANQK
;
A
#
# COMPACT_ATOMS: atom_id res chain seq x y z
N MET A 1 7.15 -33.95 -23.70
CA MET A 1 6.17 -33.00 -23.12
C MET A 1 4.90 -33.68 -22.57
N ARG A 2 4.08 -34.35 -23.39
CA ARG A 2 2.83 -35.05 -22.97
C ARG A 2 2.92 -35.79 -21.63
N LYS A 3 3.91 -36.69 -21.48
CA LYS A 3 4.10 -37.51 -20.28
C LYS A 3 4.35 -36.66 -19.03
N ILE A 4 5.07 -35.56 -19.18
CA ILE A 4 5.46 -34.68 -18.08
C ILE A 4 4.27 -33.83 -17.64
N VAL A 5 3.54 -33.23 -18.59
CA VAL A 5 2.31 -32.49 -18.27
C VAL A 5 1.27 -33.41 -17.65
N SER A 6 1.14 -34.64 -18.15
CA SER A 6 0.25 -35.65 -17.56
C SER A 6 0.61 -35.95 -16.10
N ARG A 7 1.92 -36.10 -15.80
CA ARG A 7 2.41 -36.29 -14.42
C ARG A 7 2.24 -35.04 -13.55
N LEU A 8 2.48 -33.85 -14.09
CA LEU A 8 2.36 -32.57 -13.37
C LEU A 8 0.92 -32.28 -12.96
N CYS A 9 -0.03 -32.51 -13.86
CA CYS A 9 -1.45 -32.24 -13.64
C CYS A 9 -2.21 -33.45 -13.05
N GLU A 10 -1.51 -34.54 -12.73
CA GLU A 10 -2.09 -35.80 -12.22
C GLU A 10 -3.21 -36.36 -13.11
N ILE A 11 -3.04 -36.25 -14.42
CA ILE A 11 -3.96 -36.78 -15.44
C ILE A 11 -3.30 -37.91 -16.25
N ASN A 12 -4.13 -38.75 -16.89
CA ASN A 12 -3.59 -39.71 -17.86
C ASN A 12 -3.26 -39.03 -19.21
N GLU A 13 -2.42 -39.69 -20.01
CA GLU A 13 -1.95 -39.16 -21.29
C GLU A 13 -3.07 -38.96 -22.32
N ARG A 14 -4.20 -39.67 -22.20
CA ARG A 14 -5.37 -39.47 -23.06
C ARG A 14 -6.12 -38.19 -22.69
N SER A 15 -6.27 -37.91 -21.40
CA SER A 15 -6.84 -36.68 -20.87
C SER A 15 -6.02 -35.45 -21.26
N TYR A 16 -4.69 -35.57 -21.37
CA TYR A 16 -3.84 -34.50 -21.89
C TYR A 16 -4.29 -34.01 -23.27
N TYR A 17 -4.61 -34.92 -24.22
CA TYR A 17 -5.07 -34.50 -25.56
C TYR A 17 -6.45 -33.85 -25.54
N ILE A 18 -7.31 -34.24 -24.59
CA ILE A 18 -8.62 -33.59 -24.41
C ILE A 18 -8.40 -32.19 -23.84
N TRP A 19 -7.51 -32.04 -22.86
CA TRP A 19 -7.19 -30.75 -22.25
C TRP A 19 -6.55 -29.80 -23.25
N LYS A 20 -5.57 -30.29 -24.01
CA LYS A 20 -4.84 -29.53 -25.05
C LYS A 20 -5.75 -28.98 -26.14
N ASN A 21 -6.82 -29.70 -26.50
CA ASN A 21 -7.63 -29.34 -27.66
C ASN A 21 -9.05 -28.85 -27.33
N LYS A 22 -9.53 -29.00 -26.08
CA LYS A 22 -10.94 -28.72 -25.75
C LYS A 22 -11.17 -27.93 -24.47
N THR A 23 -10.70 -28.42 -23.31
CA THR A 23 -11.19 -27.90 -22.01
C THR A 23 -10.22 -27.01 -21.25
N HIS A 24 -8.92 -27.22 -21.40
CA HIS A 24 -7.86 -26.51 -20.64
C HIS A 24 -6.73 -26.08 -21.57
N THR A 25 -7.07 -25.67 -22.79
CA THR A 25 -6.10 -25.37 -23.86
C THR A 25 -5.09 -24.34 -23.38
N ILE A 26 -5.56 -23.24 -22.78
CA ILE A 26 -4.72 -22.15 -22.25
C ILE A 26 -3.68 -22.66 -21.23
N LEU A 27 -4.07 -23.56 -20.33
CA LEU A 27 -3.12 -24.11 -19.34
C LEU A 27 -2.04 -24.95 -20.01
N ILE A 28 -2.42 -25.77 -20.99
CA ILE A 28 -1.47 -26.62 -21.72
C ILE A 28 -0.55 -25.75 -22.57
N ASP A 29 -1.10 -24.79 -23.30
CA ASP A 29 -0.33 -23.86 -24.12
C ASP A 29 0.67 -23.08 -23.26
N LEU A 30 0.25 -22.55 -22.10
CA LEU A 30 1.15 -21.92 -21.14
C LEU A 30 2.31 -22.83 -20.72
N LEU A 31 2.03 -24.09 -20.37
CA LEU A 31 3.06 -25.03 -19.95
C LEU A 31 4.05 -25.34 -21.08
N GLU A 32 3.56 -25.51 -22.31
CA GLU A 32 4.39 -25.89 -23.46
C GLU A 32 5.17 -24.72 -24.06
N GLU A 33 4.62 -23.52 -24.03
CA GLU A 33 5.27 -22.31 -24.55
C GLU A 33 6.25 -21.71 -23.55
N SER A 34 5.94 -21.79 -22.25
CA SER A 34 6.75 -21.13 -21.22
C SER A 34 7.92 -21.98 -20.73
N PHE A 35 7.82 -23.31 -20.83
CA PHE A 35 8.80 -24.22 -20.23
C PHE A 35 9.29 -25.29 -21.22
N THR A 36 10.59 -25.58 -21.14
CA THR A 36 11.15 -26.73 -21.84
C THR A 36 10.80 -28.03 -21.13
N GLU A 37 10.89 -29.14 -21.87
CA GLU A 37 10.67 -30.47 -21.31
C GLU A 37 11.63 -30.78 -20.14
N GLU A 38 12.88 -30.34 -20.27
CA GLU A 38 13.93 -30.51 -19.25
C GLU A 38 13.64 -29.68 -18.00
N GLU A 39 13.22 -28.42 -18.14
CA GLU A 39 12.85 -27.56 -17.00
C GLU A 39 11.73 -28.20 -16.16
N LEU A 40 10.71 -28.76 -16.81
CA LEU A 40 9.59 -29.41 -16.14
C LEU A 40 9.96 -30.77 -15.52
N LEU A 41 10.87 -31.53 -16.14
CA LEU A 41 11.40 -32.77 -15.58
C LEU A 41 12.19 -32.50 -14.31
N VAL A 42 13.10 -31.52 -14.34
CA VAL A 42 13.87 -31.11 -13.16
C VAL A 42 12.91 -30.74 -12.03
N TYR A 43 11.89 -29.91 -12.29
CA TYR A 43 10.90 -29.58 -11.27
C TYR A 43 10.15 -30.81 -10.72
N LEU A 44 9.76 -31.76 -11.57
CA LEU A 44 9.08 -32.98 -11.12
C LEU A 44 9.95 -33.82 -10.16
N GLU A 45 11.25 -33.90 -10.44
CA GLU A 45 12.23 -34.72 -9.72
C GLU A 45 12.75 -34.04 -8.45
N THR A 46 13.14 -32.77 -8.54
CA THR A 46 13.80 -32.05 -7.44
C THR A 46 12.84 -31.20 -6.61
N LYS A 47 11.63 -30.93 -7.13
CA LYS A 47 10.70 -29.92 -6.60
C LYS A 47 11.24 -28.49 -6.60
N GLU A 48 12.37 -28.24 -7.28
CA GLU A 48 12.92 -26.89 -7.41
C GLU A 48 12.13 -26.08 -8.44
N ILE A 49 11.61 -24.93 -8.01
CA ILE A 49 10.81 -24.03 -8.84
C ILE A 49 11.65 -23.57 -10.06
N PRO A 50 11.12 -23.70 -11.30
CA PRO A 50 11.80 -23.23 -12.49
C PRO A 50 12.28 -21.77 -12.38
N TYR A 51 13.48 -21.49 -12.89
CA TYR A 51 14.10 -20.16 -12.78
C TYR A 51 13.19 -19.03 -13.26
N LYS A 52 12.45 -19.23 -14.36
CA LYS A 52 11.52 -18.23 -14.91
C LYS A 52 10.42 -17.85 -13.91
N ILE A 53 9.83 -18.84 -13.21
CA ILE A 53 8.82 -18.60 -12.17
C ILE A 53 9.47 -17.90 -10.97
N LYS A 54 10.65 -18.36 -10.55
CA LYS A 54 11.39 -17.74 -9.45
C LYS A 54 11.69 -16.27 -9.74
N PHE A 55 12.22 -15.97 -10.93
CA PHE A 55 12.50 -14.62 -11.40
C PHE A 55 11.25 -13.75 -11.39
N ALA A 56 10.13 -14.24 -11.95
CA ALA A 56 8.86 -13.52 -11.95
C ALA A 56 8.37 -13.23 -10.52
N ASN A 57 8.39 -14.24 -9.63
CA ASN A 57 8.01 -14.07 -8.23
C ASN A 57 8.87 -13.03 -7.51
N ASP A 58 10.20 -13.08 -7.72
CA ASP A 58 11.13 -12.12 -7.11
C ASP A 58 10.90 -10.70 -7.65
N PHE A 59 10.66 -10.55 -8.95
CA PHE A 59 10.35 -9.28 -9.61
C PHE A 59 9.03 -8.67 -9.09
N PHE A 60 7.93 -9.43 -9.10
CA PHE A 60 6.64 -8.94 -8.59
C PHE A 60 6.68 -8.68 -7.08
N SER A 61 7.41 -9.49 -6.31
CA SER A 61 7.60 -9.25 -4.88
C SER A 61 8.36 -7.94 -4.64
N LYS A 62 9.35 -7.63 -5.47
CA LYS A 62 10.07 -6.34 -5.42
C LYS A 62 9.12 -5.18 -5.70
N LEU A 63 8.36 -5.22 -6.80
CA LEU A 63 7.40 -4.15 -7.14
C LEU A 63 6.32 -3.96 -6.08
N ASN A 64 5.80 -5.06 -5.52
CA ASN A 64 4.84 -5.02 -4.42
C ASN A 64 5.42 -4.26 -3.20
N ASN A 65 6.65 -4.58 -2.78
CA ASN A 65 7.29 -3.89 -1.66
C ASN A 65 7.60 -2.41 -1.97
N GLU A 66 7.99 -2.10 -3.21
CA GLU A 66 8.19 -0.71 -3.65
C GLU A 66 6.87 0.07 -3.57
N PHE A 67 5.76 -0.50 -4.03
CA PHE A 67 4.45 0.13 -3.95
C PHE A 67 3.99 0.36 -2.51
N ILE A 68 4.15 -0.65 -1.65
CA ILE A 68 3.85 -0.52 -0.21
C ILE A 68 4.65 0.61 0.40
N THR A 69 5.94 0.70 0.08
CA THR A 69 6.82 1.75 0.59
C THR A 69 6.39 3.12 0.09
N TYR A 70 6.04 3.23 -1.19
CA TYR A 70 5.59 4.47 -1.81
C TYR A 70 4.35 5.02 -1.10
N ILE A 71 3.34 4.18 -0.91
CA ILE A 71 2.09 4.52 -0.22
C ILE A 71 2.34 4.85 1.26
N THR A 72 3.07 4.00 1.98
CA THR A 72 3.21 4.16 3.45
C THR A 72 4.09 5.34 3.84
N LYS A 73 4.97 5.78 2.94
CA LYS A 73 5.75 7.01 3.09
C LYS A 73 5.08 8.24 2.49
N ASN A 74 3.87 8.11 1.94
CA ASN A 74 3.11 9.18 1.30
C ASN A 74 3.85 9.92 0.16
N GLN A 75 4.91 9.38 -0.43
CA GLN A 75 5.73 10.08 -1.43
C GLN A 75 4.92 10.34 -2.70
N GLY A 76 4.41 11.54 -2.95
CA GLY A 76 3.60 11.83 -4.15
C GLY A 76 2.33 10.99 -4.29
N SER A 77 1.96 10.25 -3.24
CA SER A 77 0.90 9.23 -3.27
C SER A 77 -0.47 9.84 -3.48
N LYS A 78 -0.73 11.02 -2.89
CA LYS A 78 -1.99 11.73 -3.08
C LYS A 78 -2.20 12.12 -4.55
N ALA A 79 -1.20 12.69 -5.19
CA ALA A 79 -1.28 13.09 -6.61
C ALA A 79 -1.54 11.90 -7.53
N LEU A 80 -0.74 10.84 -7.39
CA LEU A 80 -0.90 9.61 -8.16
C LEU A 80 -2.27 8.98 -7.92
N LEU A 81 -2.62 8.72 -6.66
CA LEU A 81 -3.82 7.94 -6.32
C LEU A 81 -5.10 8.73 -6.55
N THR A 82 -5.09 10.05 -6.38
CA THR A 82 -6.23 10.90 -6.78
C THR A 82 -6.49 10.78 -8.26
N THR A 83 -5.44 10.82 -9.07
CA THR A 83 -5.54 10.66 -10.53
C THR A 83 -6.03 9.27 -10.89
N ILE A 84 -5.43 8.23 -10.32
CA ILE A 84 -5.79 6.83 -10.55
C ILE A 84 -7.23 6.53 -10.13
N PHE A 85 -7.74 7.11 -9.04
CA PHE A 85 -9.12 6.85 -8.60
C PHE A 85 -10.17 7.64 -9.38
N ASN A 86 -9.83 8.83 -9.86
CA ASN A 86 -10.78 9.68 -10.59
C ASN A 86 -10.82 9.43 -12.10
N GLU A 87 -9.78 8.83 -12.69
CA GLU A 87 -9.66 8.63 -14.14
C GLU A 87 -9.84 7.17 -14.54
N THR A 88 -10.66 6.92 -15.56
CA THR A 88 -10.93 5.57 -16.06
C THR A 88 -9.97 5.11 -17.16
N ASN A 89 -9.45 6.05 -17.96
CA ASN A 89 -8.64 5.77 -19.16
C ASN A 89 -7.18 6.19 -18.95
N ILE A 90 -6.63 5.87 -17.79
CA ILE A 90 -5.26 6.22 -17.42
C ILE A 90 -4.26 5.21 -17.98
N ASN A 91 -3.12 5.69 -18.49
CA ASN A 91 -1.99 4.88 -18.94
C ASN A 91 -0.66 5.62 -18.71
N ASP A 92 0.46 4.97 -19.03
CA ASP A 92 1.80 5.53 -18.83
C ASP A 92 2.08 6.79 -19.68
N ASN A 93 1.36 7.00 -20.78
CA ASN A 93 1.55 8.14 -21.68
C ASN A 93 0.78 9.39 -21.25
N ASN A 94 -0.36 9.23 -20.57
CA ASN A 94 -1.23 10.36 -20.18
C ASN A 94 -1.25 10.68 -18.68
N LEU A 95 -0.56 9.89 -17.84
CA LEU A 95 -0.54 10.09 -16.38
C LEU A 95 -0.18 11.53 -15.98
N ASN A 96 0.89 12.09 -16.54
CA ASN A 96 1.36 13.42 -16.16
C ASN A 96 0.33 14.51 -16.48
N GLU A 97 -0.32 14.43 -17.65
CA GLU A 97 -1.37 15.37 -18.05
C GLU A 97 -2.59 15.24 -17.11
N LEU A 98 -2.95 14.03 -16.74
CA LEU A 98 -4.07 13.77 -15.82
C LEU A 98 -3.77 14.24 -14.39
N VAL A 99 -2.52 14.14 -13.92
CA VAL A 99 -2.09 14.71 -12.64
C VAL A 99 -2.19 16.24 -12.67
N ILE A 100 -1.73 16.89 -13.74
CA ILE A 100 -1.87 18.35 -13.91
C ILE A 100 -3.36 18.74 -13.92
N LYS A 101 -4.22 17.97 -14.60
CA LYS A 101 -5.67 18.17 -14.56
C LYS A 101 -6.24 18.08 -13.14
N GLN A 102 -5.78 17.15 -12.29
CA GLN A 102 -6.23 17.10 -10.88
C GLN A 102 -5.79 18.34 -10.11
N TYR A 103 -4.61 18.87 -10.40
CA TYR A 103 -4.10 20.11 -9.79
C TYR A 103 -4.94 21.33 -10.23
N ASP A 104 -5.21 21.46 -11.53
CA ASP A 104 -6.05 22.55 -12.06
C ASP A 104 -7.48 22.52 -11.48
N ASN A 105 -8.00 21.31 -11.25
CA ASN A 105 -9.29 21.09 -10.58
C ASN A 105 -9.24 21.31 -9.06
N LYS A 106 -8.08 21.69 -8.50
CA LYS A 106 -7.85 21.93 -7.07
C LYS A 106 -8.12 20.70 -6.18
N LEU A 107 -7.98 19.50 -6.73
CA LEU A 107 -8.09 18.24 -5.97
C LEU A 107 -6.76 17.87 -5.30
N ILE A 108 -5.66 18.40 -5.82
CA ILE A 108 -4.32 18.26 -5.25
C ILE A 108 -3.65 19.64 -5.16
N SER A 109 -2.75 19.79 -4.20
CA SER A 109 -2.02 21.04 -3.95
C SER A 109 -0.74 21.13 -4.77
N ASN A 110 -0.10 22.32 -4.75
CA ASN A 110 1.20 22.51 -5.39
C ASN A 110 2.29 21.62 -4.76
N THR A 111 2.21 21.38 -3.44
CA THR A 111 3.10 20.45 -2.74
C THR A 111 2.92 19.04 -3.27
N ASP A 112 1.68 18.57 -3.41
CA ASP A 112 1.39 17.21 -3.89
C ASP A 112 1.92 16.99 -5.31
N LEU A 113 1.78 18.02 -6.18
CA LEU A 113 2.33 18.03 -7.53
C LEU A 113 3.87 18.01 -7.50
N SER A 114 4.49 18.82 -6.64
CA SER A 114 5.94 18.89 -6.50
C SER A 114 6.54 17.55 -6.03
N GLU A 115 5.92 16.91 -5.04
CA GLU A 115 6.34 15.58 -4.57
C GLU A 115 6.27 14.52 -5.67
N PHE A 116 5.19 14.53 -6.45
CA PHE A 116 5.01 13.62 -7.58
C PHE A 116 6.10 13.78 -8.64
N ILE A 117 6.47 15.03 -8.96
CA ILE A 117 7.51 15.34 -9.95
C ILE A 117 8.91 15.00 -9.42
N THR A 118 9.17 15.27 -8.14
CA THR A 118 10.50 15.08 -7.52
C THR A 118 10.78 13.62 -7.17
N ASN A 119 9.74 12.80 -6.99
CA ASN A 119 9.84 11.36 -6.68
C ASN A 119 9.14 10.52 -7.75
N PRO A 120 9.63 10.52 -9.01
CA PRO A 120 9.00 9.77 -10.07
C PRO A 120 9.10 8.26 -9.82
N LEU A 121 8.00 7.55 -10.13
CA LEU A 121 7.97 6.10 -10.11
C LEU A 121 8.88 5.52 -11.19
N SER A 122 9.43 4.32 -10.94
CA SER A 122 10.01 3.53 -12.02
C SER A 122 8.91 3.12 -13.02
N LYS A 123 9.27 2.96 -14.29
CA LYS A 123 8.31 2.53 -15.32
C LYS A 123 7.64 1.20 -14.96
N ASP A 124 8.42 0.25 -14.46
CA ASP A 124 7.93 -1.06 -14.05
C ASP A 124 6.90 -0.97 -12.92
N LEU A 125 7.15 -0.10 -11.92
CA LEU A 125 6.23 0.11 -10.82
C LEU A 125 4.94 0.79 -11.28
N LEU A 126 5.03 1.77 -12.18
CA LEU A 126 3.85 2.41 -12.75
C LEU A 126 2.98 1.40 -13.51
N LEU A 127 3.56 0.60 -14.40
CA LEU A 127 2.82 -0.43 -15.13
C LEU A 127 2.17 -1.43 -14.18
N TYR A 128 2.91 -1.88 -13.15
CA TYR A 128 2.35 -2.74 -12.11
C TYR A 128 1.14 -2.13 -11.42
N ILE A 129 1.17 -0.83 -11.09
CA ILE A 129 0.05 -0.14 -10.45
C ILE A 129 -1.15 -0.07 -11.39
N LEU A 130 -0.93 0.24 -12.67
CA LEU A 130 -1.99 0.33 -13.68
C LEU A 130 -2.66 -1.04 -13.91
N ASP A 131 -1.87 -2.10 -14.09
CA ASP A 131 -2.37 -3.48 -14.23
C ASP A 131 -3.18 -3.91 -13.01
N ASN A 132 -2.73 -3.54 -11.81
CA ASN A 132 -3.49 -3.81 -10.58
C ASN A 132 -4.79 -3.03 -10.54
N LYS A 133 -4.83 -1.76 -11.00
CA LYS A 133 -6.09 -1.02 -11.08
C LYS A 133 -7.09 -1.69 -12.03
N GLU A 134 -6.66 -2.12 -13.21
CA GLU A 134 -7.53 -2.81 -14.19
C GLU A 134 -8.20 -4.05 -13.59
N THR A 135 -7.51 -4.71 -12.66
CA THR A 135 -7.96 -5.93 -11.98
C THR A 135 -8.56 -5.67 -10.59
N GLU A 136 -9.00 -4.43 -10.32
CA GLU A 136 -9.60 -4.01 -9.04
C GLU A 136 -8.71 -4.33 -7.82
N TRP A 137 -7.39 -4.23 -7.99
CA TRP A 137 -6.35 -4.48 -6.98
C TRP A 137 -6.33 -5.91 -6.43
N LYS A 138 -7.07 -6.86 -7.04
CA LYS A 138 -7.13 -8.26 -6.58
C LYS A 138 -5.74 -8.91 -6.52
N PRO A 139 -4.86 -8.78 -7.52
CA PRO A 139 -3.53 -9.40 -7.46
C PRO A 139 -2.68 -8.82 -6.33
N PHE A 140 -2.66 -7.49 -6.16
CA PHE A 140 -1.98 -6.82 -5.06
C PHE A 140 -2.43 -7.36 -3.70
N PHE A 141 -3.73 -7.34 -3.41
CA PHE A 141 -4.24 -7.79 -2.10
C PHE A 141 -4.04 -9.29 -1.85
N SER A 142 -4.18 -10.13 -2.86
CA SER A 142 -3.96 -11.58 -2.72
C SER A 142 -2.48 -11.97 -2.57
N SER A 143 -1.56 -11.09 -2.98
CA SER A 143 -0.12 -11.27 -2.76
C SER A 143 0.36 -10.88 -1.35
N LEU A 144 -0.48 -10.19 -0.56
CA LEU A 144 -0.11 -9.74 0.78
C LEU A 144 0.03 -10.93 1.73
N ASN A 145 1.15 -10.96 2.46
CA ASN A 145 1.33 -11.91 3.54
C ASN A 145 0.40 -11.57 4.73
N GLU A 146 0.22 -12.51 5.65
CA GLU A 146 -0.68 -12.35 6.81
C GLU A 146 -0.34 -11.12 7.68
N GLU A 147 0.95 -10.81 7.86
CA GLU A 147 1.44 -9.66 8.63
C GLU A 147 1.16 -8.32 7.92
N SER A 148 0.90 -8.34 6.61
CA SER A 148 0.64 -7.17 5.77
C SER A 148 -0.84 -6.95 5.43
N LYS A 149 -1.75 -7.80 5.93
CA LYS A 149 -3.20 -7.68 5.63
C LYS A 149 -3.84 -6.37 6.06
N TRP A 150 -3.26 -5.67 7.04
CA TRP A 150 -3.69 -4.33 7.45
C TRP A 150 -3.63 -3.31 6.29
N LEU A 151 -2.80 -3.54 5.27
CA LEU A 151 -2.70 -2.67 4.10
C LEU A 151 -4.01 -2.61 3.30
N ILE A 152 -4.86 -3.63 3.40
CA ILE A 152 -6.18 -3.61 2.74
C ILE A 152 -7.02 -2.48 3.32
N ASP A 153 -7.20 -2.45 4.65
CA ASP A 153 -7.94 -1.39 5.33
C ASP A 153 -7.23 -0.03 5.20
N TYR A 154 -5.89 0.01 5.22
CA TYR A 154 -5.12 1.24 4.98
C TYR A 154 -5.37 1.82 3.59
N PHE A 155 -5.34 0.98 2.55
CA PHE A 155 -5.58 1.39 1.17
C PHE A 155 -7.02 1.87 0.95
N GLU A 156 -7.98 1.22 1.61
CA GLU A 156 -9.38 1.65 1.58
C GLU A 156 -9.60 2.99 2.29
N ILE A 157 -8.94 3.23 3.44
CA ILE A 157 -8.93 4.55 4.09
C ILE A 157 -8.35 5.60 3.15
N LEU A 158 -7.27 5.28 2.44
CA LEU A 158 -6.68 6.18 1.46
C LEU A 158 -7.69 6.55 0.37
N GLN A 159 -8.30 5.56 -0.26
CA GLN A 159 -9.33 5.78 -1.28
C GLN A 159 -10.51 6.61 -0.76
N LEU A 160 -11.10 6.22 0.38
CA LEU A 160 -12.22 6.93 0.99
C LEU A 160 -11.85 8.38 1.36
N SER A 161 -10.63 8.62 1.84
CA SER A 161 -10.17 9.95 2.20
C SER A 161 -10.03 10.88 0.99
N ILE A 162 -9.65 10.34 -0.17
CA ILE A 162 -9.61 11.07 -1.44
C ILE A 162 -11.03 11.37 -1.92
N GLU A 163 -11.91 10.35 -1.94
CA GLU A 163 -13.31 10.49 -2.35
C GLU A 163 -14.08 11.52 -1.51
N LYS A 164 -13.75 11.61 -0.21
CA LYS A 164 -14.36 12.56 0.73
C LYS A 164 -13.63 13.91 0.81
N ASN A 165 -12.52 14.09 0.08
CA ASN A 165 -11.67 15.28 0.13
C ASN A 165 -11.18 15.63 1.56
N ILE A 166 -10.77 14.61 2.31
CA ILE A 166 -10.24 14.71 3.68
C ILE A 166 -8.86 14.08 3.85
N TYR A 167 -8.18 13.75 2.73
CA TYR A 167 -6.87 13.10 2.73
C TYR A 167 -5.89 13.79 3.69
N ASP A 168 -5.76 15.12 3.60
CA ASP A 168 -4.79 15.88 4.41
C ASP A 168 -5.12 15.83 5.91
N LEU A 169 -6.39 15.68 6.30
CA LEU A 169 -6.79 15.50 7.70
C LEU A 169 -6.41 14.11 8.22
N ILE A 170 -6.54 13.10 7.36
CA ILE A 170 -6.32 11.71 7.74
C ILE A 170 -4.83 11.37 7.75
N PHE A 171 -4.11 11.70 6.68
CA PHE A 171 -2.72 11.28 6.50
C PHE A 171 -1.70 12.35 6.92
N SER A 172 -2.11 13.63 6.91
CA SER A 172 -1.21 14.80 6.95
C SER A 172 -0.14 14.78 5.85
N ASN A 173 0.38 15.96 5.56
CA ASN A 173 1.60 16.13 4.79
C ASN A 173 2.54 17.05 5.59
N GLU A 174 3.81 16.66 5.71
CA GLU A 174 4.89 17.41 6.39
C GLU A 174 4.94 18.89 6.00
N TYR A 175 4.52 19.19 4.78
CA TYR A 175 4.61 20.51 4.18
C TYR A 175 3.35 21.38 4.37
N HIS A 176 2.26 20.86 4.94
CA HIS A 176 0.97 21.57 5.04
C HIS A 176 0.76 22.33 6.34
N LYS A 177 1.79 22.52 7.18
CA LYS A 177 1.70 23.14 8.52
C LYS A 177 0.76 22.41 9.51
N ILE A 178 0.24 21.24 9.15
CA ILE A 178 -0.60 20.42 10.01
C ILE A 178 0.29 19.31 10.60
N TYR A 179 0.84 19.55 11.78
CA TYR A 179 1.66 18.57 12.51
C TYR A 179 0.86 17.42 13.14
N PHE A 180 -0.42 17.32 12.77
CA PHE A 180 -1.37 16.37 13.32
C PHE A 180 -2.04 15.59 12.19
N ARG A 181 -2.35 14.33 12.47
CA ARG A 181 -3.09 13.46 11.55
C ARG A 181 -3.98 12.51 12.30
N ALA A 182 -5.08 12.08 11.70
CA ALA A 182 -5.94 11.07 12.32
C ALA A 182 -5.39 9.65 12.18
N LEU A 183 -4.63 9.36 11.13
CA LEU A 183 -4.04 8.04 10.89
C LEU A 183 -2.63 7.98 11.46
N PRO A 184 -2.35 7.14 12.48
CA PRO A 184 -0.99 6.96 12.96
C PRO A 184 -0.09 6.38 11.85
N LYS A 185 1.19 6.79 11.77
CA LYS A 185 2.19 6.15 10.88
C LYS A 185 2.18 4.64 11.17
N PRO A 186 2.23 3.77 10.14
CA PRO A 186 2.42 2.36 10.40
C PRO A 186 3.77 2.15 11.12
N PRO A 187 3.80 1.51 12.30
CA PRO A 187 5.04 1.32 13.04
C PRO A 187 6.13 0.66 12.18
N GLU A 188 7.36 1.18 12.21
CA GLU A 188 8.47 0.63 11.41
C GLU A 188 8.74 -0.84 11.70
N ARG A 189 8.39 -1.35 12.89
CA ARG A 189 8.51 -2.78 13.24
C ARG A 189 7.48 -3.68 12.54
N ILE A 190 6.39 -3.09 12.04
CA ILE A 190 5.41 -3.76 11.16
C ILE A 190 5.91 -3.75 9.72
N ILE A 191 6.57 -2.66 9.29
CA ILE A 191 7.09 -2.48 7.92
C ILE A 191 8.41 -3.23 7.70
N SER A 192 9.39 -3.00 8.58
CA SER A 192 10.72 -3.61 8.54
C SER A 192 10.73 -4.91 9.33
N LYS A 193 11.18 -6.00 8.69
CA LYS A 193 11.41 -7.29 9.36
C LYS A 193 12.83 -7.28 9.94
N PRO A 194 13.08 -6.91 11.21
CA PRO A 194 14.41 -7.12 11.78
C PRO A 194 14.71 -8.62 11.76
N LYS A 195 15.84 -9.01 11.15
CA LYS A 195 16.23 -10.41 10.86
C LYS A 195 16.50 -11.27 12.10
N PHE A 196 16.41 -10.71 13.31
CA PHE A 196 16.83 -11.37 14.54
C PHE A 196 15.65 -11.49 15.54
N ALA A 197 15.49 -12.70 16.11
CA ALA A 197 14.52 -13.13 17.14
C ALA A 197 13.13 -13.62 16.66
N ARG A 198 13.05 -14.89 16.23
CA ARG A 198 11.79 -15.58 15.84
C ARG A 198 10.89 -16.01 17.02
N GLN A 199 11.41 -16.20 18.24
CA GLN A 199 10.62 -16.81 19.33
C GLN A 199 9.97 -15.80 20.30
N ASN A 200 10.55 -14.61 20.52
CA ASN A 200 9.93 -13.56 21.37
C ASN A 200 9.07 -12.56 20.57
N ARG A 201 9.04 -12.67 19.23
CA ARG A 201 8.34 -11.77 18.30
C ARG A 201 6.83 -11.75 18.48
N LYS A 202 6.20 -12.92 18.64
CA LYS A 202 4.73 -13.05 18.70
C LYS A 202 4.10 -12.44 19.95
N LYS A 203 4.81 -12.40 21.09
CA LYS A 203 4.26 -11.85 22.35
C LYS A 203 4.29 -10.33 22.41
N LEU A 204 5.28 -9.68 21.80
CA LEU A 204 5.48 -8.23 21.88
C LEU A 204 4.91 -7.46 20.67
N ILE A 205 4.93 -8.05 19.47
CA ILE A 205 4.47 -7.36 18.24
C ILE A 205 2.96 -7.51 18.02
N LYS A 206 2.37 -8.62 18.44
CA LYS A 206 0.94 -8.88 18.23
C LYS A 206 0.03 -7.80 18.84
N PRO A 207 0.23 -7.34 20.10
CA PRO A 207 -0.57 -6.26 20.67
C PRO A 207 -0.46 -4.94 19.90
N LEU A 208 0.73 -4.64 19.34
CA LEU A 208 0.95 -3.45 18.51
C LEU A 208 0.21 -3.53 17.18
N ILE A 209 0.29 -4.69 16.49
CA ILE A 209 -0.46 -4.95 15.26
C ILE A 209 -1.97 -4.86 15.53
N ASP A 210 -2.46 -5.50 16.59
CA ASP A 210 -3.87 -5.51 16.94
C ASP A 210 -4.37 -4.09 17.26
N SER A 211 -3.57 -3.28 17.97
CA SER A 211 -3.91 -1.88 18.28
C SER A 211 -3.92 -1.01 17.04
N TYR A 212 -2.94 -1.16 16.15
CA TYR A 212 -2.90 -0.45 14.87
C TYR A 212 -4.08 -0.84 13.98
N TYR A 213 -4.37 -2.14 13.88
CA TYR A 213 -5.51 -2.66 13.13
C TYR A 213 -6.84 -2.09 13.65
N LYS A 214 -6.99 -2.02 14.97
CA LYS A 214 -8.16 -1.37 15.58
C LYS A 214 -8.27 0.11 15.19
N ALA A 215 -7.16 0.86 15.23
CA ALA A 215 -7.14 2.25 14.80
C ALA A 215 -7.59 2.39 13.33
N LEU A 216 -7.12 1.52 12.43
CA LEU A 216 -7.56 1.50 11.03
C LEU A 216 -9.08 1.31 10.91
N LEU A 217 -9.63 0.32 11.61
CA LEU A 217 -11.07 0.05 11.59
C LEU A 217 -11.89 1.22 12.13
N ASP A 218 -11.45 1.84 13.22
CA ASP A 218 -12.12 3.00 13.83
C ASP A 218 -12.10 4.21 12.88
N ILE A 219 -10.97 4.48 12.23
CA ILE A 219 -10.82 5.55 11.23
C ILE A 219 -11.71 5.29 10.03
N LYS A 220 -11.62 4.10 9.44
CA LYS A 220 -12.42 3.69 8.28
C LYS A 220 -13.91 3.86 8.56
N LYS A 221 -14.37 3.36 9.71
CA LYS A 221 -15.76 3.51 10.14
C LYS A 221 -16.14 4.98 10.30
N ALA A 222 -15.29 5.80 10.92
CA ALA A 222 -15.58 7.23 11.11
C ALA A 222 -15.67 7.99 9.78
N ILE A 223 -14.88 7.62 8.76
CA ILE A 223 -14.98 8.19 7.42
C ILE A 223 -16.30 7.79 6.75
N VAL A 224 -16.67 6.51 6.81
CA VAL A 224 -17.94 5.98 6.27
C VAL A 224 -19.15 6.64 6.93
N ASP A 225 -19.14 6.75 8.25
CA ASP A 225 -20.20 7.33 9.06
C ASP A 225 -20.21 8.88 9.04
N ASN A 226 -19.24 9.50 8.35
CA ASN A 226 -19.05 10.95 8.30
C ASN A 226 -18.89 11.60 9.69
N THR A 227 -18.27 10.87 10.62
CA THR A 227 -17.97 11.28 12.01
C THR A 227 -16.48 11.52 12.26
N TYR A 228 -15.68 11.55 11.19
CA TYR A 228 -14.22 11.67 11.24
C TYR A 228 -13.71 12.88 12.03
N ASN A 229 -14.49 13.96 12.17
CA ASN A 229 -14.13 15.11 13.01
C ASN A 229 -13.89 14.74 14.50
N ASN A 230 -14.40 13.59 14.96
CA ASN A 230 -14.18 13.10 16.33
C ASN A 230 -12.97 12.17 16.47
N LEU A 231 -12.25 11.88 15.38
CA LEU A 231 -11.06 11.03 15.44
C LEU A 231 -9.96 11.72 16.23
N TYR A 232 -9.28 10.92 17.04
CA TYR A 232 -8.07 11.35 17.72
C TYR A 232 -6.98 11.70 16.73
N VAL A 233 -6.17 12.68 17.08
CA VAL A 233 -5.02 13.07 16.26
C VAL A 233 -3.71 12.64 16.91
N TYR A 234 -2.74 12.39 16.06
CA TYR A 234 -1.40 11.93 16.41
C TYR A 234 -0.39 12.96 15.93
N ASP A 235 0.58 13.27 16.78
CA ASP A 235 1.70 14.15 16.40
C ASP A 235 2.52 13.48 15.28
N TYR A 236 2.92 14.29 14.31
CA TYR A 236 3.76 13.86 13.21
C TYR A 236 5.17 13.44 13.65
N PHE A 237 5.74 14.12 14.65
CA PHE A 237 7.14 14.01 15.08
C PHE A 237 7.39 13.02 16.22
N GLU A 238 6.36 12.47 16.85
CA GLU A 238 6.50 11.39 17.85
C GLU A 238 6.83 10.05 17.15
N GLU A 239 7.95 10.02 16.44
CA GLU A 239 8.45 8.90 15.61
C GLU A 239 9.04 7.73 16.41
N TYR A 240 9.12 7.83 17.75
CA TYR A 240 10.01 6.97 18.54
C TYR A 240 9.33 6.15 19.64
N HIS A 241 8.02 6.26 19.81
CA HIS A 241 7.34 5.54 20.88
C HIS A 241 6.71 4.24 20.40
N LEU A 242 6.97 3.17 21.17
CA LEU A 242 6.46 1.82 20.96
C LEU A 242 4.93 1.71 21.16
N ASP A 243 4.28 2.82 21.50
CA ASP A 243 2.86 2.94 21.79
C ASP A 243 2.24 3.98 20.83
N ILE A 244 1.14 3.63 20.18
CA ILE A 244 0.31 4.57 19.43
C ILE A 244 -0.55 5.35 20.44
N LYS A 245 -0.15 6.57 20.78
CA LYS A 245 -0.90 7.43 21.71
C LYS A 245 -1.35 8.71 21.01
N PRO A 246 -2.62 9.12 21.17
CA PRO A 246 -3.08 10.42 20.71
C PRO A 246 -2.28 11.57 21.32
N ALA A 247 -2.12 12.64 20.55
CA ALA A 247 -1.66 13.90 21.08
C ALA A 247 -2.66 14.43 22.12
N THR A 248 -2.17 15.14 23.14
CA THR A 248 -3.02 15.70 24.21
C THR A 248 -2.93 17.21 24.24
N HIS A 249 -3.92 17.88 24.85
CA HIS A 249 -3.84 19.32 25.03
C HIS A 249 -2.61 19.73 25.89
N PRO A 250 -2.00 20.91 25.65
CA PRO A 250 -0.85 21.38 26.44
C PRO A 250 -1.14 21.54 27.94
N HIS A 251 -2.41 21.78 28.29
CA HIS A 251 -2.84 22.13 29.63
C HIS A 251 -3.73 21.08 30.30
N ASN A 252 -4.07 19.98 29.60
CA ASN A 252 -4.78 18.84 30.18
C ASN A 252 -4.42 17.55 29.44
N SER A 253 -4.39 16.42 30.13
CA SER A 253 -4.03 15.13 29.52
C SER A 253 -5.16 14.52 28.66
N ASN A 254 -6.12 15.32 28.19
CA ASN A 254 -7.18 14.81 27.32
C ASN A 254 -6.66 14.69 25.87
N PRO A 255 -7.01 13.62 25.16
CA PRO A 255 -6.70 13.46 23.74
C PRO A 255 -7.31 14.57 22.87
N LEU A 256 -6.51 15.07 21.94
CA LEU A 256 -6.94 15.97 20.87
C LEU A 256 -7.70 15.19 19.79
N THR A 257 -8.68 15.85 19.17
CA THR A 257 -9.43 15.33 18.02
C THR A 257 -9.37 16.28 16.83
N LEU A 258 -9.76 15.81 15.64
CA LEU A 258 -9.76 16.63 14.41
C LEU A 258 -10.57 17.92 14.54
N LYS A 259 -11.71 17.91 15.24
CA LYS A 259 -12.51 19.13 15.51
C LYS A 259 -11.76 20.17 16.36
N ASP A 260 -10.82 19.73 17.20
CA ASP A 260 -10.09 20.62 18.09
C ASP A 260 -9.00 21.37 17.32
N LEU A 261 -8.51 20.84 16.19
CA LEU A 261 -7.47 21.47 15.36
C LEU A 261 -7.88 22.86 14.85
N ASN A 262 -9.17 23.09 14.58
CA ASN A 262 -9.69 24.40 14.16
C ASN A 262 -9.70 25.45 15.29
N THR A 263 -9.49 25.02 16.53
CA THR A 263 -9.53 25.87 17.73
C THR A 263 -8.14 26.18 18.30
N ILE A 264 -7.10 25.48 17.82
CA ILE A 264 -5.71 25.70 18.20
C ILE A 264 -5.20 26.87 17.36
N SER A 265 -4.89 28.00 17.99
CA SER A 265 -4.46 29.22 17.27
C SER A 265 -3.14 28.99 16.52
N GLU A 266 -2.97 29.70 15.39
CA GLU A 266 -1.72 29.72 14.61
C GLU A 266 -0.49 30.07 15.48
N ASP A 267 -0.68 30.82 16.57
CA ASP A 267 0.38 31.22 17.50
C ASP A 267 1.03 30.05 18.27
N THR A 268 0.26 29.00 18.58
CA THR A 268 0.79 27.80 19.27
C THR A 268 1.75 26.98 18.41
N TYR A 269 1.65 27.11 17.08
CA TYR A 269 2.49 26.38 16.12
C TYR A 269 3.85 27.03 15.87
N SER A 270 4.03 28.30 16.26
CA SER A 270 5.32 29.00 16.19
C SER A 270 6.44 28.34 17.01
N ILE A 271 6.08 27.57 18.04
CA ILE A 271 7.04 26.84 18.89
C ILE A 271 7.71 25.70 18.09
N TYR A 272 6.96 25.02 17.23
CA TYR A 272 7.50 23.93 16.40
C TYR A 272 8.29 24.42 15.19
N GLU A 273 7.92 25.55 14.58
CA GLU A 273 8.75 26.23 13.56
C GLU A 273 10.11 26.67 14.15
N TYR A 274 10.15 27.05 15.43
CA TYR A 274 11.39 27.43 16.10
C TYR A 274 12.32 26.24 16.36
N GLU A 275 11.78 25.07 16.72
CA GLU A 275 12.58 23.87 16.98
C GLU A 275 13.03 23.15 15.71
N ALA A 276 12.21 23.15 14.64
CA ALA A 276 12.59 22.57 13.34
C ALA A 276 13.70 23.36 12.63
N ASN A 277 13.78 24.68 12.86
CA ASN A 277 14.84 25.55 12.33
C ASN A 277 16.14 25.51 13.16
N GLN A 278 16.22 24.70 14.22
CA GLN A 278 17.42 24.53 15.05
C GLN A 278 18.23 23.25 14.78
N LYS A 279 18.00 22.56 13.65
CA LYS A 279 18.83 21.42 13.21
C LYS A 279 19.58 21.69 11.91
#